data_AF-A0A9E4CBH2-F1
#
_entry.id   AF-A0A9E4CBH2-F1
#
_cell.length_a   1.000
_cell.length_b   1.000
_cell.length_c   1.000
_cell.angle_alpha   90.00
_cell.angle_beta   90.00
_cell.angle_gamma   90.00
#
_symmetry.space_group_name_H-M   'P 1'
#
loop_
_entity.id
_entity.type
_entity.pdbx_description
1 polymer ?
#
loop_
_entity_poly.entity_id
_entity_poly.type
_entity_poly.pdbx_seq_one_letter_code
_entity_poly.pdbx_strand_id
1 'polypeptide(L)' 'MTLVTQRAIRIGVAGPVGSGKTALVLALCQALRDRLSLAVVTNDIFTQEDGEFLIRHRAL' A
#
# COMPACT_ATOMS: atom_id res chain seq x y z
N MET A 1 17.71 -27.55 -3.19
CA MET A 1 16.42 -26.88 -3.46
C MET A 1 16.69 -25.42 -3.77
N THR A 2 16.71 -25.04 -5.04
CA THR A 2 16.85 -23.62 -5.41
C THR A 2 15.53 -22.95 -5.09
N LEU A 3 15.51 -22.10 -4.06
CA LEU A 3 14.37 -21.25 -3.75
C LEU A 3 14.20 -20.28 -4.92
N VAL A 4 13.25 -20.56 -5.80
CA VAL A 4 12.80 -19.58 -6.79
C VAL A 4 12.04 -18.52 -6.02
N THR A 5 12.71 -17.40 -5.72
CA THR A 5 12.06 -16.25 -5.10
C THR A 5 11.08 -15.65 -6.10
N GLN A 6 9.82 -16.09 -6.06
CA GLN A 6 8.74 -15.50 -6.83
C GLN A 6 8.65 -14.02 -6.45
N ARG A 7 8.85 -13.13 -7.44
CA ARG A 7 8.91 -11.69 -7.23
C ARG A 7 7.48 -11.18 -6.99
N ALA A 8 7.27 -10.44 -5.91
CA ALA A 8 5.97 -9.82 -5.66
C ALA A 8 5.56 -8.88 -6.80
N ILE A 9 4.28 -8.89 -7.16
CA ILE A 9 3.70 -7.93 -8.09
C ILE A 9 3.72 -6.55 -7.41
N ARG A 10 4.24 -5.55 -8.11
CA ARG A 10 4.36 -4.17 -7.62
C ARG A 10 3.42 -3.28 -8.42
N ILE A 11 2.56 -2.55 -7.73
CA ILE A 11 1.59 -1.64 -8.32
C ILE A 11 1.87 -0.23 -7.79
N GLY A 12 2.09 0.73 -8.69
CA GLY A 12 2.23 2.14 -8.34
C GLY A 12 0.90 2.88 -8.46
N VAL A 13 0.59 3.73 -7.49
CA VAL A 13 -0.59 4.60 -7.50
C VAL A 13 -0.12 6.05 -7.59
N ALA A 14 -0.48 6.75 -8.67
CA ALA A 14 -0.01 8.11 -8.97
C ALA A 14 -1.17 9.04 -9.36
N GLY A 15 -0.98 10.35 -9.18
CA GLY A 15 -2.00 11.38 -9.42
C GLY A 15 -1.73 12.67 -8.62
N PRO A 16 -2.40 13.79 -8.96
CA PRO A 16 -2.22 15.08 -8.28
C PRO A 16 -2.48 15.04 -6.77
N VAL A 17 -2.03 16.07 -6.05
CA VAL A 17 -2.39 16.26 -4.63
C VAL A 17 -3.92 16.35 -4.50
N GLY A 18 -4.49 15.67 -3.51
CA GLY A 18 -5.93 15.62 -3.29
C GLY A 18 -6.72 14.61 -4.14
N SER A 19 -6.09 13.88 -5.07
CA SER A 19 -6.78 12.91 -5.94
C SER A 19 -7.21 11.60 -5.25
N GLY A 20 -7.05 11.49 -3.92
CA GLY A 20 -7.47 10.31 -3.16
C GLY A 20 -6.57 9.07 -3.26
N LYS A 21 -5.29 9.21 -3.66
CA LYS A 21 -4.35 8.07 -3.79
C LYS A 21 -4.27 7.20 -2.53
N THR A 22 -4.06 7.83 -1.37
CA THR A 22 -3.93 7.13 -0.09
C THR A 22 -5.25 6.44 0.32
N ALA A 23 -6.38 7.06 0.01
CA ALA A 23 -7.71 6.46 0.23
C ALA A 23 -7.96 5.25 -0.70
N LEU A 24 -7.53 5.33 -1.97
CA LEU A 24 -7.58 4.19 -2.88
C LEU A 24 -6.71 3.03 -2.39
N VAL A 25 -5.49 3.32 -1.92
CA VAL A 25 -4.60 2.30 -1.33
C VAL A 25 -5.26 1.64 -0.12
N LEU A 26 -5.87 2.41 0.79
CA LEU A 26 -6.62 1.88 1.92
C LEU A 26 -7.74 0.93 1.48
N ALA A 27 -8.58 1.36 0.52
CA ALA A 27 -9.69 0.55 0.03
C ALA A 27 -9.22 -0.76 -0.62
N LEU A 28 -8.13 -0.71 -1.40
CA LEU A 28 -7.53 -1.90 -2.00
C LEU A 28 -6.98 -2.85 -0.93
N CYS A 29 -6.28 -2.33 0.09
CA CYS A 29 -5.78 -3.15 1.18
C CYS A 29 -6.91 -3.84 1.93
N GLN A 30 -7.96 -3.12 2.32
CA GLN A 30 -9.11 -3.70 3.01
C GLN A 30 -9.83 -4.77 2.18
N ALA A 31 -9.94 -4.59 0.86
CA ALA A 31 -10.58 -5.55 -0.02
C ALA A 31 -9.75 -6.83 -0.27
N LEU A 32 -8.43 -6.76 -0.12
CA LEU A 32 -7.50 -7.80 -0.57
C LEU A 32 -6.68 -8.47 0.54
N ARG A 33 -6.55 -7.84 1.71
CA ARG A 33 -5.69 -8.30 2.82
C ARG A 33 -6.00 -9.71 3.32
N ASP A 34 -7.25 -10.16 3.18
CA ASP A 34 -7.66 -11.51 3.61
C ASP A 34 -7.37 -12.59 2.55
N ARG A 35 -7.01 -12.19 1.33
CA ARG A 35 -6.81 -13.09 0.19
C ARG A 35 -5.36 -13.11 -0.31
N LEU A 36 -4.61 -12.04 -0.06
CA LEU A 36 -3.27 -11.83 -0.59
C LEU A 36 -2.33 -11.39 0.55
N SER A 37 -1.07 -11.80 0.46
CA SER A 37 -0.01 -11.19 1.27
C SER A 37 0.32 -9.82 0.69
N LEU A 38 0.05 -8.77 1.46
CA LEU A 38 0.16 -7.37 1.01
C LEU A 38 1.20 -6.61 1.82
N ALA A 39 1.85 -5.66 1.16
CA ALA A 39 2.66 -4.63 1.78
C ALA A 39 2.40 -3.30 1.07
N VAL A 40 2.39 -2.21 1.82
CA VAL A 40 2.29 -0.85 1.28
C VAL A 40 3.60 -0.13 1.56
N VAL A 41 4.12 0.56 0.54
CA VAL A 41 5.28 1.44 0.65
C VAL A 41 4.85 2.84 0.23
N THR A 42 4.94 3.79 1.15
CA THR A 42 4.71 5.22 0.89
C THR A 42 6.06 5.88 0.62
N ASN A 43 6.14 6.72 -0.41
CA ASN A 43 7.38 7.43 -0.78
C ASN A 43 7.49 8.83 -0.15
N ASP A 44 6.68 9.14 0.86
CA ASP A 44 6.73 10.45 1.49
C ASP A 44 7.89 10.50 2.50
N ILE A 45 9.03 11.01 2.01
CA ILE A 45 10.26 11.17 2.80
C ILE A 45 10.22 12.37 3.74
N PHE A 46 9.26 13.28 3.54
CA PHE A 46 9.14 14.53 4.30
C PHE A 46 8.08 14.45 5.39
N THR A 47 7.02 13.66 5.17
CA THR A 47 5.96 13.47 6.16
C THR A 47 5.60 12.00 6.33
N GLN A 48 5.22 11.62 7.55
CA GLN A 48 4.75 10.25 7.85
C GLN A 48 3.22 10.13 7.71
N GLU A 49 2.54 11.19 7.26
CA GLU A 49 1.07 11.31 7.32
C GLU A 49 0.37 10.22 6.52
N ASP A 50 0.85 9.91 5.31
CA ASP A 50 0.28 8.85 4.48
C ASP A 50 0.40 7.46 5.13
N GLY A 51 1.56 7.18 5.74
CA GLY A 51 1.79 5.91 6.43
C GLY A 51 0.97 5.80 7.71
N GLU A 52 0.96 6.85 8.53
CA GLU A 52 0.15 6.93 9.74
C GLU A 52 -1.34 6.84 9.44
N PHE A 53 -1.81 7.49 8.37
CA PHE A 53 -3.19 7.39 7.91
C PHE A 53 -3.56 5.91 7.70
N LEU A 54 -2.74 5.15 6.98
CA LEU A 54 -3.02 3.74 6.73
C LEU A 54 -2.99 2.89 8.01
N ILE A 55 -2.06 3.16 8.94
CA ILE A 55 -1.99 2.47 10.24
C ILE A 55 -3.25 2.76 11.08
N ARG A 56 -3.63 4.03 11.21
CA ARG A 56 -4.81 4.45 11.98
C ARG A 56 -6.11 3.85 11.44
N HIS A 57 -6.19 3.68 10.11
CA HIS A 57 -7.34 3.06 9.45
C HIS A 57 -7.27 1.54 9.34
N ARG A 58 -6.27 0.90 9.96
CA ARG A 58 -6.07 -0.55 9.96
C ARG A 58 -6.07 -1.11 8.54
N ALA A 59 -5.23 -0.56 7.68
CA ALA A 59 -5.16 -0.98 6.28
C ALA A 59 -4.77 -2.46 6.12
N LEU A 60 -3.79 -2.93 6.89
CA LEU A 60 -3.23 -4.29 6.86
C LEU A 60 -3.34 -5.02 8.17
#